data_AF-A0A545T1L7-F1
#
_entry.id   AF-A0A545T1L7-F1
#
_cell.length_a   1.000
_cell.length_b   1.000
_cell.length_c   1.000
_cell.angle_alpha   90.00
_cell.angle_beta   90.00
_cell.angle_gamma   90.00
#
_symmetry.space_group_name_H-M   'P 1'
#
loop_
_entity.id
_entity.type
_entity.pdbx_description
1 polymer ?
#
loop_
_entity_poly.entity_id
_entity_poly.type
_entity_poly.pdbx_seq_one_letter_code
_entity_poly.pdbx_strand_id
1 'polypeptide(L)'
;MQLTNPELEILKLLWKEQPLTAKEIHTQLSGTVNWSYSSTRKTLERMGEKKLVSISLQENKNIYATKVSKVATLAKFAQDFAKRVLEIDGPIPAAMFTGSQILEKEEVEELEQLLNNAKRKKQSQ
;
A
#
# COMPACT_ATOMS: atom_id res chain seq x y z
N MET A 1 -7.60 10.34 -0.34
CA MET A 1 -6.87 10.05 -1.59
C MET A 1 -7.03 8.57 -1.83
N GLN A 2 -7.76 8.19 -2.87
CA GLN A 2 -8.05 6.79 -3.16
C GLN A 2 -7.00 6.22 -4.09
N LEU A 3 -6.46 5.07 -3.70
CA LEU A 3 -5.64 4.24 -4.57
C LEU A 3 -6.55 3.45 -5.48
N THR A 4 -6.23 3.44 -6.76
CA THR A 4 -6.85 2.52 -7.73
C THR A 4 -6.24 1.13 -7.62
N ASN A 5 -6.94 0.10 -8.10
CA ASN A 5 -6.41 -1.28 -8.08
C ASN A 5 -5.02 -1.39 -8.75
N PRO A 6 -4.76 -0.79 -9.93
CA PRO A 6 -3.42 -0.86 -10.53
C PRO A 6 -2.33 -0.16 -9.71
N GLU A 7 -2.66 0.96 -9.05
CA GLU A 7 -1.72 1.67 -8.18
C GLU A 7 -1.37 0.81 -6.95
N LEU A 8 -2.36 0.09 -6.41
CA LEU A 8 -2.14 -0.81 -5.28
C LEU A 8 -1.29 -2.03 -5.69
N GLU A 9 -1.50 -2.62 -6.87
CA GLU A 9 -0.65 -3.73 -7.34
C GLU A 9 0.80 -3.29 -7.57
N ILE A 10 1.03 -2.08 -8.10
CA ILE A 10 2.38 -1.51 -8.19
C ILE A 10 2.98 -1.31 -6.79
N LEU A 11 2.24 -0.73 -5.84
CA LEU A 11 2.75 -0.53 -4.48
C LEU A 11 3.05 -1.86 -3.78
N LYS A 12 2.20 -2.89 -3.95
CA LYS A 12 2.44 -4.25 -3.45
C LYS A 12 3.74 -4.84 -3.98
N LEU A 13 4.01 -4.66 -5.27
CA LEU A 13 5.27 -5.07 -5.85
C LEU A 13 6.44 -4.29 -5.26
N LEU A 14 6.37 -2.96 -5.26
CA LEU A 14 7.48 -2.11 -4.81
C LEU A 14 7.78 -2.25 -3.30
N TRP A 15 6.78 -2.57 -2.46
CA TRP A 15 7.04 -2.88 -1.05
C TRP A 15 7.78 -4.19 -0.84
N LYS A 16 7.68 -5.14 -1.78
CA LYS A 16 8.42 -6.40 -1.75
C LYS A 16 9.81 -6.25 -2.35
N GLU A 17 9.89 -5.52 -3.46
CA GLU A 17 11.09 -5.35 -4.25
C GLU A 17 11.16 -3.93 -4.81
N GLN A 18 12.13 -3.15 -4.32
CA GLN A 18 12.42 -1.82 -4.82
C GLN A 18 13.92 -1.51 -4.62
N PRO A 19 14.52 -0.66 -5.47
CA PRO A 19 13.87 0.06 -6.56
C PRO A 19 13.73 -0.77 -7.86
N LEU A 20 12.77 -0.42 -8.71
CA LEU A 20 12.51 -1.11 -9.99
C LEU A 20 12.34 -0.14 -11.16
N THR A 21 12.67 -0.59 -12.37
CA THR A 21 12.34 0.10 -13.63
C THR A 21 10.88 -0.11 -14.02
N ALA A 22 10.36 0.76 -14.87
CA ALA A 22 9.02 0.57 -15.45
C ALA A 22 8.88 -0.78 -16.19
N LYS A 23 9.96 -1.27 -16.81
CA LYS A 23 9.95 -2.54 -17.54
C LYS A 23 9.85 -3.74 -16.60
N GLU A 24 10.59 -3.73 -15.50
CA GLU A 24 10.52 -4.77 -14.47
C GLU A 24 9.12 -4.80 -13.85
N ILE A 25 8.60 -3.64 -13.44
CA ILE A 25 7.23 -3.51 -12.89
C ILE A 25 6.20 -4.07 -13.88
N HIS A 26 6.29 -3.70 -15.16
CA HIS A 26 5.36 -4.20 -16.16
C HIS A 26 5.46 -5.71 -16.35
N THR A 27 6.68 -6.25 -16.42
CA THR A 27 6.92 -7.68 -16.63
C THR A 27 6.34 -8.49 -15.47
N GLN A 28 6.63 -8.09 -14.22
CA GLN A 28 6.15 -8.78 -13.03
C GLN A 28 4.63 -8.67 -12.84
N LEU A 29 4.00 -7.57 -13.30
CA LEU A 29 2.55 -7.37 -13.18
C LEU A 29 1.75 -7.81 -14.40
N SER A 30 2.39 -8.23 -15.49
CA SER A 30 1.71 -8.59 -16.75
C SER A 30 0.67 -9.69 -16.60
N GLY A 31 0.89 -10.66 -15.71
CA GLY A 31 -0.06 -11.73 -15.40
C GLY A 31 -1.21 -11.34 -14.44
N THR A 32 -1.05 -10.25 -13.69
CA THR A 32 -2.01 -9.80 -12.67
C THR A 32 -2.87 -8.65 -13.18
N VAL A 33 -2.27 -7.77 -13.99
CA VAL A 33 -2.89 -6.57 -14.52
C VAL A 33 -2.81 -6.64 -16.04
N ASN A 34 -3.96 -6.81 -16.70
CA ASN A 34 -4.05 -6.97 -18.16
C ASN A 34 -3.95 -5.62 -18.90
N TRP A 35 -2.79 -4.97 -18.80
CA TRP A 35 -2.53 -3.64 -19.36
C TRP A 35 -1.31 -3.60 -20.28
N SER A 36 -1.27 -2.60 -21.17
CA SER A 36 -0.12 -2.35 -22.02
C SER A 36 1.05 -1.73 -21.24
N TYR A 37 2.27 -1.87 -21.75
CA TYR A 37 3.44 -1.18 -21.19
C TYR A 37 3.28 0.35 -21.15
N SER A 38 2.57 0.92 -22.13
CA SER A 38 2.25 2.37 -22.10
C SER A 38 1.36 2.74 -20.93
N SER A 39 0.41 1.87 -20.57
CA SER A 39 -0.49 2.08 -19.43
C SER A 39 0.30 2.04 -18.12
N THR A 40 1.20 1.08 -17.96
CA THR A 40 2.08 1.00 -16.77
C THR A 40 2.88 2.30 -16.59
N ARG A 41 3.49 2.82 -17.67
CA ARG A 41 4.24 4.09 -17.61
C ARG A 41 3.37 5.28 -17.20
N LYS A 42 2.21 5.47 -17.84
CA LYS A 42 1.26 6.54 -17.49
C LYS A 42 0.77 6.43 -16.04
N THR A 43 0.54 5.22 -15.55
CA THR A 43 0.17 5.00 -14.14
C THR A 43 1.31 5.39 -13.21
N LEU A 44 2.55 5.00 -13.50
CA LEU A 44 3.72 5.36 -12.70
C LEU A 44 3.97 6.88 -12.67
N GLU A 45 3.78 7.59 -13.79
CA GLU A 45 3.82 9.05 -13.86
C GLU A 45 2.79 9.69 -12.93
N ARG A 46 1.51 9.26 -13.05
CA ARG A 46 0.43 9.72 -12.16
C ARG A 46 0.70 9.40 -10.69
N MET A 47 1.29 8.23 -10.40
CA MET A 47 1.69 7.86 -9.03
C MET A 47 2.80 8.79 -8.49
N GLY A 48 3.71 9.24 -9.36
CA GLY A 48 4.73 10.23 -9.02
C GLY A 48 4.13 11.59 -8.69
N GLU A 49 3.22 12.10 -9.53
CA GLU A 49 2.46 13.35 -9.27
C GLU A 49 1.71 13.29 -7.94
N LYS A 50 1.12 12.13 -7.67
CA LYS A 50 0.43 11.78 -6.42
C LYS A 50 1.34 11.57 -5.22
N LYS A 51 2.67 11.64 -5.40
CA LYS A 51 3.70 11.40 -4.38
C LYS A 51 3.64 10.00 -3.74
N LEU A 52 3.10 9.01 -4.45
CA LEU A 52 3.08 7.61 -4.01
C LEU A 52 4.42 6.92 -4.23
N VAL A 53 5.11 7.33 -5.30
CA VAL A 53 6.44 6.81 -5.67
C VAL A 53 7.39 7.98 -5.93
N SER A 54 8.68 7.75 -5.69
CA SER A 54 9.76 8.57 -6.24
C SER A 54 10.11 8.09 -7.64
N ILE A 55 10.59 9.01 -8.46
CA ILE A 55 11.11 8.74 -9.80
C ILE A 55 12.52 9.33 -9.84
N SER A 56 13.52 8.50 -10.10
CA SER A 56 14.92 8.92 -10.27
C SER A 56 15.47 8.41 -11.59
N LEU A 57 16.33 9.18 -12.25
CA LEU A 57 16.99 8.77 -13.47
C LEU A 57 18.33 8.10 -13.14
N GLN A 58 18.52 6.86 -13.56
CA GLN A 58 19.78 6.12 -13.43
C GLN A 58 20.08 5.43 -14.76
N GLU A 59 21.29 5.63 -15.30
CA GLU A 59 21.71 5.02 -16.58
C GLU A 59 20.69 5.21 -17.72
N ASN A 60 20.14 6.41 -17.83
CA ASN A 60 19.12 6.77 -18.83
C ASN A 60 17.79 5.99 -18.71
N LYS A 61 17.50 5.42 -17.53
CA LYS A 61 16.25 4.74 -17.20
C LYS A 61 15.60 5.34 -15.97
N ASN A 62 14.28 5.46 -15.99
CA ASN A 62 13.52 5.84 -14.81
C ASN A 62 13.44 4.64 -13.84
N ILE A 63 13.82 4.93 -12.61
CA ILE A 63 13.81 4.02 -11.47
C ILE A 63 12.75 4.51 -10.48
N TYR A 64 11.95 3.58 -9.98
CA TYR A 64 10.79 3.84 -9.14
C TYR A 64 10.96 3.18 -7.77
N ALA A 65 10.64 3.91 -6.71
CA ALA A 65 10.59 3.41 -5.35
C ALA A 65 9.40 4.00 -4.60
N THR A 66 8.90 3.31 -3.58
CA THR A 66 7.77 3.82 -2.78
C THR A 66 8.15 5.03 -1.94
N LYS A 67 7.22 5.98 -1.85
CA LYS A 67 7.27 7.12 -0.91
C LYS A 67 6.32 6.97 0.28
N VAL A 68 5.51 5.91 0.26
CA VAL A 68 4.46 5.64 1.26
C VAL A 68 4.75 4.35 2.01
N SER A 69 4.53 4.37 3.32
CA SER A 69 4.62 3.17 4.16
C SER A 69 3.46 2.21 3.86
N LYS A 70 3.76 0.91 3.74
CA LYS A 70 2.76 -0.16 3.60
C LYS A 70 1.73 -0.11 4.72
N VAL A 71 2.17 -0.09 5.96
CA VAL A 71 1.31 -0.10 7.15
C VAL A 71 0.41 1.14 7.20
N ALA A 72 0.98 2.33 6.98
CA ALA A 72 0.20 3.58 7.00
C ALA A 72 -0.84 3.61 5.86
N THR A 73 -0.49 3.06 4.69
CA THR A 73 -1.40 2.99 3.54
C THR A 73 -2.56 2.03 3.81
N LEU A 74 -2.29 0.86 4.38
CA LEU A 74 -3.33 -0.12 4.75
C LEU A 74 -4.27 0.42 5.82
N ALA A 75 -3.74 1.06 6.87
CA ALA A 75 -4.55 1.66 7.92
C ALA A 75 -5.52 2.71 7.36
N LYS A 76 -5.03 3.56 6.44
CA LYS A 76 -5.86 4.55 5.75
C LYS A 76 -6.93 3.90 4.87
N PHE A 77 -6.59 2.82 4.17
CA PHE A 77 -7.55 2.10 3.33
C PHE A 77 -8.67 1.46 4.15
N ALA A 78 -8.32 0.83 5.27
CA ALA A 78 -9.29 0.27 6.20
C ALA A 78 -10.19 1.36 6.81
N GLN A 79 -9.62 2.54 7.12
CA GLN A 79 -10.39 3.66 7.66
C GLN A 79 -11.36 4.23 6.62
N ASP A 80 -10.90 4.40 5.38
CA ASP A 80 -11.74 4.87 4.28
C ASP A 80 -12.88 3.87 4.00
N PHE A 81 -12.62 2.56 4.09
CA PHE A 81 -13.65 1.51 3.95
C PHE A 81 -14.66 1.55 5.10
N ALA A 82 -14.19 1.54 6.35
CA ALA A 82 -15.04 1.59 7.54
C ALA A 82 -15.96 2.82 7.52
N LYS A 83 -15.43 3.98 7.12
CA LYS A 83 -16.22 5.21 7.03
C LYS A 83 -17.24 5.19 5.88
N ARG A 84 -16.84 4.75 4.68
CA ARG A 84 -17.67 4.91 3.46
C ARG A 84 -18.65 3.77 3.22
N VAL A 85 -18.36 2.58 3.72
CA VAL A 85 -19.16 1.39 3.47
C VAL A 85 -19.91 0.95 4.73
N LEU A 86 -19.24 1.01 5.88
CA LEU A 86 -19.83 0.58 7.15
C LEU A 86 -20.43 1.73 7.96
N GLU A 87 -20.25 2.98 7.51
CA GLU A 87 -20.71 4.20 8.20
C GLU A 87 -20.20 4.32 9.65
N ILE A 88 -18.98 3.82 9.90
CA ILE A 88 -18.32 3.87 11.21
C ILE A 88 -17.38 5.10 11.24
N ASP A 89 -17.72 6.09 12.06
CA ASP A 89 -16.90 7.31 12.25
C ASP A 89 -15.83 7.17 13.37
N GLY A 90 -15.68 5.97 13.96
CA GLY A 90 -14.78 5.67 15.06
C GLY A 90 -13.55 4.80 14.69
N PRO A 91 -12.71 4.43 15.67
CA PRO A 91 -11.60 3.52 15.44
C PRO A 91 -12.11 2.16 14.95
N ILE A 92 -11.46 1.65 13.92
CA ILE A 92 -11.75 0.37 13.26
C ILE A 92 -11.64 -0.75 14.30
N PRO A 93 -12.74 -1.48 14.62
CA PRO A 93 -12.66 -2.61 15.54
C PRO A 93 -11.75 -3.71 14.98
N ALA A 94 -10.82 -4.21 15.80
CA ALA A 94 -9.90 -5.28 15.40
C ALA A 94 -10.65 -6.55 14.94
N ALA A 95 -11.86 -6.77 15.48
CA ALA A 95 -12.77 -7.85 15.10
C ALA A 95 -13.16 -7.85 13.60
N MET A 96 -13.02 -6.73 12.88
CA MET A 96 -13.33 -6.71 11.44
C MET A 96 -12.31 -7.49 10.59
N PHE A 97 -11.16 -7.84 11.15
CA PHE A 97 -10.11 -8.59 10.45
C PHE A 97 -10.10 -10.09 10.79
N THR A 98 -10.92 -10.55 11.74
CA THR A 98 -10.84 -11.90 12.34
C THR A 98 -11.41 -13.03 11.47
N GLY A 99 -11.85 -12.76 10.25
CA GLY A 99 -12.35 -13.76 9.30
C GLY A 99 -11.71 -13.68 7.91
N SER A 100 -10.73 -12.80 7.74
CA SER A 100 -10.02 -12.64 6.48
C SER A 100 -8.78 -13.55 6.48
N GLN A 101 -8.54 -14.29 5.40
CA GLN A 101 -7.32 -15.10 5.17
C GLN A 101 -6.06 -14.23 4.97
N ILE A 102 -5.99 -13.06 5.63
CA ILE A 102 -5.06 -11.97 5.32
C ILE A 102 -3.90 -11.91 6.32
N LEU A 103 -3.99 -12.58 7.47
CA LEU A 103 -2.97 -12.49 8.52
C LEU A 103 -2.54 -13.89 8.96
N GLU A 104 -1.27 -14.21 8.70
CA GLU A 104 -0.60 -15.33 9.35
C GLU A 104 -0.40 -15.01 10.84
N LYS A 105 -0.20 -16.06 11.65
CA LYS A 105 -0.21 -15.94 13.12
C LYS A 105 0.81 -14.92 13.65
N GLU A 106 1.96 -14.82 12.99
CA GLU A 106 3.02 -13.87 13.33
C GLU A 106 2.64 -12.41 13.03
N GLU A 107 1.86 -12.17 11.97
CA GLU A 107 1.40 -10.82 11.58
C GLU A 107 0.31 -10.31 12.52
N VAL A 108 -0.50 -11.22 13.09
CA VAL A 108 -1.47 -10.90 14.15
C VAL A 108 -0.73 -10.45 15.43
N GLU A 109 0.31 -11.17 15.85
CA GLU A 109 1.11 -10.81 17.02
C GLU A 109 1.80 -9.45 16.87
N GLU A 110 2.34 -9.15 15.69
CA GLU A 110 2.95 -7.85 15.41
C GLU A 110 1.90 -6.72 15.49
N LEU A 111 0.70 -6.96 14.95
CA LEU A 111 -0.40 -6.00 15.03
C LEU A 111 -0.84 -5.73 16.47
N GLU A 112 -0.96 -6.79 17.28
CA GLU A 112 -1.30 -6.70 18.70
C GLU A 112 -0.25 -5.92 19.49
N GLN A 113 1.04 -6.12 19.20
CA GLN A 113 2.12 -5.37 19.84
C GLN A 113 2.06 -3.88 19.50
N LEU A 114 1.83 -3.53 18.23
CA LEU A 114 1.70 -2.15 17.79
C LEU A 114 0.48 -1.46 18.43
N LEU A 115 -0.66 -2.16 18.53
CA LEU A 115 -1.87 -1.67 19.18
C LEU A 115 -1.67 -1.46 20.70
N ASN A 116 -1.01 -2.40 21.38
CA ASN A 116 -0.72 -2.29 22.81
C ASN A 116 0.24 -1.14 23.11
N ASN A 117 1.25 -0.94 22.27
CA ASN A 117 2.18 0.18 22.40
C ASN A 117 1.48 1.54 22.20
N ALA A 118 0.53 1.62 21.27
CA ALA A 118 -0.28 2.83 21.06
C ALA A 118 -1.22 3.13 22.25
N LYS A 119 -1.83 2.09 22.86
CA LYS A 119 -2.65 2.24 24.07
C LYS A 119 -1.84 2.75 25.27
N ARG A 120 -0.63 2.22 25.47
CA ARG A 120 0.28 2.65 26.55
C ARG A 120 0.69 4.11 26.41
N LYS A 121 0.99 4.57 25.19
CA LYS A 121 1.34 5.99 24.94
C LYS A 121 0.19 6.96 25.21
N LYS A 122 -1.08 6.54 25.05
CA LYS A 122 -2.26 7.36 25.37
C LYS A 122 -2.60 7.42 26.86
N GLN A 123 -2.05 6.52 27.68
CA GLN A 123 -2.28 6.49 29.14
C GLN A 123 -1.18 7.22 29.93
N SER A 124 -0.07 7.57 29.28
CA SER A 124 1.04 8.33 29.88
C SER A 124 1.07 9.81 29.46
N GLN A 125 -0.02 10.32 28.88
CA GLN A 125 -0.30 11.73 28.63
C GLN A 125 -1.61 12.10 29.32
#